data_AF-A0A418KHU6-F1
#
_entry.id   AF-A0A418KHU6-F1
#
_cell.length_a   1.000
_cell.length_b   1.000
_cell.length_c   1.000
_cell.angle_alpha   90.00
_cell.angle_beta   90.00
_cell.angle_gamma   90.00
#
_symmetry.space_group_name_H-M   'P 1'
#
loop_
_entity.id
_entity.type
_entity.pdbx_description
1 polymer ?
#
loop_
_entity_poly.entity_id
_entity_poly.type
_entity_poly.pdbx_seq_one_letter_code
_entity_poly.pdbx_strand_id
1 'polypeptide(L)'
;MKYTPEALAAAVAASTSVAGVLRHLGVKPTGGSHAHLSRRIKALGLDTSHFTGRAHNKGQTSPRRLGWAEILVTRPPGSADWRPHDLRFLCPNCHSQTATWAGANRFGSRMPLPGTGDAAA
;
A
#
# COMPACT_ATOMS: atom_id res chain seq x y z
N MET A 1 17.25 23.08 -20.43
CA MET A 1 17.40 21.61 -20.30
C MET A 1 17.70 21.32 -18.84
N LYS A 2 16.88 20.56 -18.09
CA LYS A 2 17.06 20.42 -16.63
C LYS A 2 18.06 19.32 -16.21
N TYR A 3 18.35 18.34 -17.08
CA TYR A 3 19.29 17.25 -16.77
C TYR A 3 20.18 17.01 -17.98
N THR A 4 21.47 16.81 -17.71
CA THR A 4 22.40 16.34 -18.73
C THR A 4 22.16 14.85 -18.98
N PRO A 5 22.43 14.33 -20.20
CA PRO A 5 22.30 12.91 -20.50
C PRO A 5 23.07 12.02 -19.52
N GLU A 6 24.25 12.47 -19.09
CA GLU A 6 25.16 11.75 -18.20
C GLU A 6 24.56 11.64 -16.79
N ALA A 7 24.01 12.75 -16.27
CA ALA A 7 23.33 12.75 -14.97
C ALA A 7 22.10 11.84 -14.97
N LEU A 8 21.37 11.79 -16.09
CA LEU A 8 20.22 10.90 -16.23
C LEU A 8 20.64 9.42 -16.28
N ALA A 9 21.72 9.10 -17.00
CA ALA A 9 22.26 7.74 -17.07
C ALA A 9 22.72 7.24 -15.68
N ALA A 10 23.46 8.07 -14.94
CA ALA A 10 23.89 7.75 -13.58
C ALA A 10 22.69 7.52 -12.63
N ALA A 11 21.66 8.37 -12.72
CA ALA A 11 20.47 8.25 -11.89
C ALA A 11 19.63 7.00 -12.23
N VAL A 12 19.56 6.60 -13.51
CA VAL A 12 18.90 5.37 -13.95
C VAL A 12 19.64 4.13 -13.45
N ALA A 13 20.98 4.12 -13.52
CA ALA A 13 21.80 3.03 -12.99
C ALA A 13 21.65 2.87 -11.46
N ALA A 14 21.54 3.98 -10.73
CA ALA A 14 21.39 3.99 -9.27
C ALA A 14 19.96 3.70 -8.77
N SER A 15 18.97 3.56 -9.66
CA SER A 15 17.55 3.46 -9.28
C SER A 15 16.88 2.22 -9.87
N THR A 16 15.83 1.73 -9.20
CA THR A 16 15.00 0.60 -9.66
C THR A 16 13.61 1.03 -10.15
N SER A 17 13.36 2.35 -10.25
CA SER A 17 12.09 2.90 -10.72
C SER A 17 12.23 4.35 -11.18
N VAL A 18 11.34 4.81 -12.07
CA VAL A 18 11.27 6.22 -12.53
C VAL A 18 11.08 7.20 -11.35
N ALA A 19 10.31 6.80 -10.33
CA ALA A 19 10.16 7.60 -9.12
C ALA A 19 11.47 7.68 -8.32
N GLY A 20 12.25 6.59 -8.29
CA GLY A 20 13.61 6.58 -7.73
C GLY A 20 14.54 7.55 -8.46
N VAL A 21 14.51 7.55 -9.79
CA VAL A 21 15.30 8.47 -10.61
C VAL A 21 14.95 9.93 -10.30
N LEU A 22 13.66 10.26 -10.19
CA LEU A 22 13.23 11.61 -9.79
C LEU A 22 13.75 12.02 -8.41
N ARG A 23 13.70 11.10 -7.43
CA ARG A 23 14.26 11.34 -6.09
C ARG A 23 15.77 11.53 -6.13
N HIS A 24 16.49 10.71 -6.90
CA HIS A 24 17.93 10.77 -7.05
C HIS A 24 18.38 12.11 -7.68
N LEU A 25 17.60 12.60 -8.65
CA LEU A 25 17.82 13.90 -9.28
C LEU A 25 17.32 15.09 -8.45
N GLY A 26 16.75 14.87 -7.25
CA GLY A 26 16.22 15.93 -6.39
C GLY A 26 14.97 16.64 -6.95
N VAL A 27 14.26 16.01 -7.88
CA VAL A 27 13.16 16.61 -8.61
C VAL A 27 11.86 16.35 -7.88
N LYS A 28 11.16 17.42 -7.48
CA LYS A 28 9.82 17.30 -6.91
C LYS A 28 8.88 16.63 -7.92
N PRO A 29 8.21 15.52 -7.59
CA PRO A 29 7.24 14.89 -8.46
C PRO A 29 6.05 15.83 -8.66
N THR A 30 5.79 16.19 -9.91
CA THR A 30 4.59 16.92 -10.35
C THR A 30 3.79 16.07 -11.32
N GLY A 31 2.50 16.37 -11.49
CA GLY A 31 1.64 15.68 -12.46
C GLY A 31 2.21 15.78 -13.88
N GLY A 32 2.85 14.70 -14.35
CA GLY A 32 3.51 14.64 -15.67
C GLY A 32 5.04 14.52 -15.64
N SER A 33 5.69 14.77 -14.51
CA SER A 33 7.16 14.63 -14.35
C SER A 33 7.66 13.24 -14.72
N HIS A 34 6.97 12.19 -14.27
CA HIS A 34 7.28 10.80 -14.58
C HIS A 34 7.18 10.50 -16.08
N ALA A 35 6.13 10.99 -16.75
CA ALA A 35 5.91 10.74 -18.17
C ALA A 35 6.92 11.48 -19.05
N HIS A 36 7.33 12.69 -18.66
CA HIS A 36 8.40 13.42 -19.33
C HIS A 36 9.74 12.70 -19.19
N LEU A 37 10.08 12.26 -17.98
CA LEU A 37 11.33 11.54 -17.72
C LEU A 37 11.37 10.20 -18.45
N SER A 38 10.29 9.42 -18.42
CA SER A 38 10.20 8.14 -19.12
C SER A 38 10.38 8.27 -20.63
N ARG A 39 9.77 9.28 -21.26
CA ARG A 39 9.99 9.59 -22.69
C ARG A 39 11.46 9.91 -22.97
N ARG A 40 12.12 10.64 -22.08
CA ARG A 40 13.53 11.02 -22.26
C ARG A 40 14.48 9.84 -22.13
N ILE A 41 14.26 8.97 -21.13
CA ILE A 41 15.01 7.72 -20.95
C ILE A 41 14.92 6.86 -22.21
N LYS A 42 13.71 6.69 -22.76
CA LYS A 42 13.49 5.94 -24.01
C LYS A 42 14.19 6.58 -25.21
N ALA A 43 14.13 7.91 -25.33
CA ALA A 43 14.79 8.64 -26.41
C ALA A 43 16.33 8.54 -26.38
N LEU A 44 16.91 8.31 -25.20
CA LEU A 44 18.35 8.13 -25.01
C LEU A 44 18.79 6.67 -25.06
N GLY A 45 17.86 5.71 -25.21
CA GLY A 45 18.17 4.29 -25.27
C GLY A 45 18.79 3.74 -23.98
N LEU A 46 18.50 4.36 -22.82
CA LEU A 46 19.04 3.90 -21.54
C LEU A 46 18.35 2.60 -21.10
N ASP A 47 19.15 1.63 -20.65
CA ASP A 47 18.61 0.38 -20.13
C ASP A 47 17.81 0.61 -18.84
N THR A 48 16.63 0.00 -18.79
CA THR A 48 15.73 0.02 -17.63
C THR A 48 15.19 -1.38 -17.33
N SER A 49 15.81 -2.43 -17.86
CA SER A 49 15.44 -3.82 -17.64
C SER A 49 15.38 -4.21 -16.15
N HIS A 50 16.21 -3.58 -15.32
CA HIS A 50 16.26 -3.75 -13.87
C HIS A 50 15.14 -3.02 -13.11
N PHE A 51 14.30 -2.24 -13.78
CA PHE A 51 13.22 -1.53 -13.10
C PHE A 51 12.10 -2.49 -12.68
N THR A 52 11.73 -2.47 -11.41
CA THR A 52 10.70 -3.37 -10.87
C THR A 52 9.27 -2.97 -11.27
N GLY A 53 9.06 -1.70 -11.63
CA GLY A 53 7.77 -1.18 -12.08
C GLY A 53 6.61 -1.49 -11.11
N ARG A 54 5.54 -2.10 -11.63
CA ARG A 54 4.37 -2.50 -10.83
C ARG A 54 4.64 -3.71 -9.92
N ALA A 55 5.77 -4.38 -10.07
CA ALA A 55 6.10 -5.61 -9.34
C ALA A 55 6.98 -5.37 -8.09
N HIS A 56 7.14 -4.13 -7.61
CA HIS A 56 7.95 -3.84 -6.41
C HIS A 56 7.47 -4.57 -5.14
N ASN A 57 6.18 -4.92 -5.06
CA ASN A 57 5.60 -5.73 -3.99
C ASN A 57 5.24 -7.15 -4.44
N LYS A 58 5.69 -7.60 -5.63
CA LYS A 58 5.35 -8.94 -6.12
C LYS A 58 5.92 -9.99 -5.18
N GLY A 59 5.09 -10.94 -4.75
CA GLY A 59 5.44 -11.94 -3.75
C GLY A 59 5.36 -11.47 -2.30
N GLN A 60 5.14 -10.17 -2.07
CA GLN A 60 4.88 -9.65 -0.72
C GLN A 60 3.39 -9.57 -0.46
N THR A 61 2.99 -10.03 0.72
CA THR A 61 1.62 -9.85 1.23
C THR A 61 1.63 -8.66 2.18
N SER A 62 0.60 -7.81 2.12
CA SER A 62 0.47 -6.70 3.06
C SER A 62 0.46 -7.23 4.50
N PRO A 63 1.25 -6.66 5.42
CA PRO A 63 1.20 -7.03 6.84
C PRO A 63 -0.14 -6.67 7.49
N ARG A 64 -0.99 -5.89 6.79
CA ARG A 64 -2.35 -5.54 7.21
C ARG A 64 -3.43 -6.40 6.55
N ARG A 65 -3.06 -7.40 5.75
CA ARG A 65 -4.03 -8.30 5.12
C ARG A 65 -4.60 -9.21 6.20
N LEU A 66 -5.89 -9.08 6.46
CA LEU A 66 -6.60 -9.96 7.38
C LEU A 66 -6.84 -11.35 6.77
N GLY A 67 -6.82 -12.37 7.63
CA GLY A 67 -7.28 -13.71 7.31
C GLY A 67 -8.79 -13.77 7.12
N TRP A 68 -9.27 -14.85 6.50
CA TRP A 68 -10.70 -15.04 6.28
C TRP A 68 -11.48 -15.11 7.61
N ALA A 69 -10.92 -15.70 8.66
CA ALA A 69 -11.54 -15.79 9.99
C ALA A 69 -11.70 -14.41 10.66
N GLU A 70 -10.82 -13.46 10.35
CA GLU A 70 -10.89 -12.09 10.86
C GLU A 70 -11.85 -11.21 10.03
N ILE A 71 -12.09 -11.58 8.77
CA ILE A 71 -13.03 -10.92 7.86
C ILE A 71 -14.46 -11.43 8.08
N LEU A 72 -14.61 -12.73 8.32
CA LEU A 72 -15.89 -13.41 8.50
C LEU A 72 -16.12 -13.63 9.99
N VAL A 73 -16.61 -12.61 10.66
CA VAL A 73 -16.84 -12.64 12.11
C VAL A 73 -18.28 -12.98 12.43
N THR A 74 -18.51 -13.64 13.56
CA THR A 74 -19.87 -13.82 14.08
C THR A 74 -20.42 -12.48 14.58
N ARG A 75 -21.70 -12.26 14.34
CA ARG A 75 -22.44 -11.10 14.82
C ARG A 75 -22.61 -11.19 16.34
N PRO A 76 -22.49 -10.06 17.06
CA PRO A 76 -22.72 -10.07 18.50
C PRO A 76 -24.17 -10.46 18.82
N PRO A 77 -24.41 -11.19 19.93
CA PRO A 77 -25.76 -11.48 20.39
C PRO A 77 -26.52 -10.18 20.67
N GLY A 78 -27.80 -10.13 20.28
CA GLY A 78 -28.66 -8.94 20.45
C GLY A 78 -28.54 -7.87 19.36
N SER A 79 -27.82 -8.14 18.26
CA SER A 79 -27.79 -7.25 17.10
C SER A 79 -29.17 -7.15 16.43
N ALA A 80 -29.67 -5.92 16.21
CA ALA A 80 -30.98 -5.61 15.59
C ALA A 80 -31.08 -5.90 14.07
N ASP A 81 -30.22 -6.77 13.57
CA ASP A 81 -30.13 -7.12 12.16
C ASP A 81 -30.92 -8.41 11.94
N TRP A 82 -31.85 -8.40 10.97
CA TRP A 82 -32.83 -9.48 10.78
C TRP A 82 -32.36 -10.58 9.83
N ARG A 83 -31.11 -10.50 9.35
CA ARG A 83 -30.58 -11.52 8.42
C ARG A 83 -30.42 -12.88 9.12
N PRO A 84 -30.73 -14.01 8.44
CA PRO A 84 -30.85 -15.33 9.09
C PRO A 84 -29.54 -15.98 9.55
N HIS A 85 -28.38 -15.49 9.09
CA HIS A 85 -27.08 -16.09 9.39
C HIS A 85 -26.23 -15.15 10.23
N ASP A 86 -25.60 -15.66 11.28
CA ASP A 86 -24.79 -14.86 12.20
C ASP A 86 -23.45 -14.39 11.61
N LEU A 87 -23.17 -14.68 10.34
CA LEU A 87 -21.92 -14.27 9.71
C LEU A 87 -21.96 -12.81 9.23
N ARG A 88 -21.00 -12.01 9.66
CA ARG A 88 -20.79 -10.61 9.25
C ARG A 88 -19.49 -10.49 8.47
N PHE A 89 -19.57 -9.88 7.29
CA PHE A 89 -18.40 -9.54 6.48
C PHE A 89 -17.81 -8.19 6.90
N LEU A 90 -16.57 -8.21 7.37
CA LEU A 90 -15.80 -7.05 7.73
C LEU A 90 -14.93 -6.64 6.54
N CYS A 91 -15.35 -5.61 5.79
CA CYS A 91 -14.72 -5.24 4.53
C CYS A 91 -13.20 -4.96 4.67
N PRO A 92 -12.32 -5.72 4.00
CA PRO A 92 -10.86 -5.61 4.10
C PRO A 92 -10.28 -4.25 3.69
N ASN A 93 -11.03 -3.49 2.89
CA ASN A 93 -10.58 -2.22 2.33
C ASN A 93 -11.20 -1.00 3.04
N CYS A 94 -12.41 -1.14 3.60
CA CYS A 94 -13.11 -0.04 4.25
C CYS A 94 -13.08 -0.12 5.78
N HIS A 95 -13.08 -1.32 6.40
CA HIS A 95 -12.91 -1.61 7.84
C HIS A 95 -13.40 -0.57 8.87
N SER A 96 -14.40 0.26 8.54
CA SER A 96 -14.83 1.43 9.33
C SER A 96 -15.44 1.05 10.69
N GLN A 97 -15.70 -0.24 10.86
CA GLN A 97 -16.26 -0.85 12.06
C GLN A 97 -15.19 -1.53 12.93
N THR A 98 -13.90 -1.43 12.58
CA THR A 98 -12.77 -1.92 13.40
C THR A 98 -12.07 -0.77 14.12
N ALA A 99 -11.56 -1.02 15.32
CA ALA A 99 -10.78 -0.05 16.09
C ALA A 99 -9.45 0.35 15.41
N THR A 100 -8.93 -0.50 14.51
CA THR A 100 -7.67 -0.28 13.78
C THR A 100 -7.83 0.53 12.50
N TRP A 101 -9.02 1.07 12.22
CA TRP A 101 -9.29 1.80 10.97
C TRP A 101 -8.46 3.08 10.85
N ALA A 102 -7.84 3.27 9.68
CA ALA A 102 -6.88 4.34 9.40
C ALA A 102 -7.43 5.77 9.63
N GLY A 103 -8.75 5.99 9.57
CA GLY A 103 -9.36 7.28 9.85
C GLY A 103 -9.73 7.52 11.33
N ALA A 104 -9.70 6.49 12.17
CA ALA A 104 -9.89 6.57 13.64
C ALA A 104 -8.56 6.88 14.36
N ASN A 105 -7.42 6.65 13.71
CA ASN A 105 -6.08 6.87 14.26
C ASN A 105 -5.65 8.36 14.30
N ARG A 106 -6.61 9.30 14.37
CA ARG A 106 -6.35 10.72 14.70
C ARG A 106 -6.14 10.91 16.20
N PHE A 107 -6.58 9.94 17.00
CA PHE A 107 -6.44 9.90 18.45
C PHE A 107 -5.72 8.60 18.81
N GLY A 108 -4.41 8.70 18.99
CA GLY A 108 -3.53 7.54 19.16
C GLY A 108 -3.92 6.69 20.36
N SER A 109 -4.29 5.43 20.10
CA SER A 109 -4.03 4.29 20.99
C SER A 109 -4.40 3.00 20.26
N ARG A 110 -3.47 2.05 20.24
CA ARG A 110 -3.71 0.69 19.75
C ARG A 110 -4.52 -0.04 20.82
N MET A 111 -5.85 0.01 20.75
CA MET A 111 -6.68 -0.78 21.68
C MET A 111 -6.57 -2.28 21.35
N PRO A 112 -6.53 -3.16 22.37
CA PRO A 112 -6.54 -4.60 22.15
C PRO A 112 -7.84 -5.04 21.47
N LEU A 113 -7.74 -6.05 20.61
CA LEU A 113 -8.90 -6.67 19.98
C LEU A 113 -9.76 -7.36 21.05
N PRO A 114 -11.10 -7.22 21.03
CA PRO A 114 -11.97 -7.97 21.92
C PRO A 114 -12.01 -9.44 21.46
N GLY A 115 -11.57 -10.37 22.31
CA GLY A 115 -11.90 -11.80 22.14
C GLY A 115 -10.80 -12.83 22.33
N THR A 116 -9.53 -12.47 22.59
CA THR A 116 -8.52 -13.47 23.00
C THR A 116 -8.46 -13.55 24.52
N GLY A 117 -9.55 -14.03 25.13
CA GLY A 117 -9.56 -14.44 26.53
C GLY A 117 -9.53 -15.96 26.57
N ASP A 118 -8.40 -16.52 26.99
CA ASP A 118 -8.25 -17.94 27.29
C ASP A 118 -9.35 -18.40 28.25
N ALA A 119 -10.02 -19.49 27.89
CA ALA A 119 -10.84 -20.25 28.82
C ALA A 119 -9.89 -20.93 29.83
N ALA A 120 -9.72 -20.30 30.99
CA ALA A 120 -9.05 -20.90 32.14
C ALA A 120 -9.95 -20.77 33.37
N ALA A 121 -10.02 -21.90 34.09
CA ALA A 121 -10.81 -22.25 35.28
C ALA A 121 -12.23 -22.76 35.02
#